data_AF-A0A662R025-F1
#
_entry.id   AF-A0A662R025-F1
#
_cell.length_a   1.000
_cell.length_b   1.000
_cell.length_c   1.000
_cell.angle_alpha   90.00
_cell.angle_beta   90.00
_cell.angle_gamma   90.00
#
_symmetry.space_group_name_H-M   'P 1'
#
loop_
_entity.id
_entity.type
_entity.pdbx_description
1 polymer ?
#
loop_
_entity_poly.entity_id
_entity_poly.type
_entity_poly.pdbx_seq_one_letter_code
_entity_poly.pdbx_strand_id
1 'polypeptide(L)'
;MTELYSLVDIAPTIAKVIGIPLPGVDGNVIPELVDRLQRCDRAILIIVDSLGYLTYQRLSSCMPHVRGATIRCRAVANHTTPAIASILSGCYPHTHGILTTADVLTSSIKSILERAEECGIRSAVVIESKGAAAMKTKIDLSLGVPDSRDILDYDAKIRKYSIDL
;
A
#
# COMPACT_ATOMS: atom_id res chain seq x y z
N MET A 1 -7.57 -5.75 -25.23
CA MET A 1 -6.54 -6.36 -24.35
C MET A 1 -6.55 -5.57 -23.06
N THR A 2 -6.90 -6.16 -21.93
CA THR A 2 -6.70 -5.49 -20.63
C THR A 2 -5.20 -5.34 -20.40
N GLU A 3 -4.72 -4.11 -20.23
CA GLU A 3 -3.34 -3.85 -19.82
C GLU A 3 -3.03 -4.59 -18.52
N LEU A 4 -1.80 -5.08 -18.40
CA LEU A 4 -1.34 -5.80 -17.23
C LEU A 4 -0.49 -4.84 -16.39
N TYR A 5 -1.09 -4.31 -15.33
CA TYR A 5 -0.40 -3.49 -14.35
C TYR A 5 0.45 -4.35 -13.41
N SER A 6 1.22 -3.68 -12.57
CA SER A 6 2.14 -4.23 -11.58
C SER A 6 1.92 -3.57 -10.22
N LEU A 7 2.41 -4.17 -9.14
CA LEU A 7 2.33 -3.56 -7.81
C LEU A 7 3.02 -2.19 -7.75
N VAL A 8 4.07 -2.00 -8.54
CA VAL A 8 4.81 -0.72 -8.62
C VAL A 8 3.98 0.43 -9.20
N ASP A 9 2.87 0.14 -9.89
CA ASP A 9 2.01 1.16 -10.49
C ASP A 9 1.06 1.80 -9.45
N ILE A 10 0.98 1.24 -8.23
CA ILE A 10 0.02 1.69 -7.21
C ILE A 10 0.42 3.05 -6.62
N ALA A 11 1.65 3.20 -6.10
CA ALA A 11 2.12 4.47 -5.54
C ALA A 11 2.03 5.67 -6.51
N PRO A 12 2.51 5.60 -7.77
CA PRO A 12 2.36 6.71 -8.72
C PRO A 12 0.90 7.03 -9.04
N THR A 13 0.03 6.01 -9.08
CA THR A 13 -1.41 6.23 -9.25
C THR A 13 -2.00 6.99 -8.07
N ILE A 14 -1.68 6.60 -6.83
CA ILE A 14 -2.12 7.32 -5.63
C ILE A 14 -1.60 8.75 -5.66
N ALA A 15 -0.30 8.96 -5.94
CA ALA A 15 0.32 10.28 -6.02
C ALA A 15 -0.41 11.19 -7.02
N LYS A 16 -0.76 10.65 -8.19
CA LYS A 16 -1.52 11.37 -9.21
C LYS A 16 -2.92 11.76 -8.74
N VAL A 17 -3.63 10.85 -8.08
CA VAL A 17 -5.01 11.06 -7.59
C VAL A 17 -5.05 12.12 -6.48
N ILE A 18 -4.09 12.11 -5.54
CA ILE A 18 -4.03 13.08 -4.44
C ILE A 18 -3.29 14.38 -4.82
N GLY A 19 -2.65 14.40 -6.00
CA GLY A 19 -2.05 15.61 -6.57
C GLY A 19 -0.68 15.98 -5.99
N ILE A 20 0.16 14.99 -5.67
CA ILE A 20 1.54 15.19 -5.19
C ILE A 20 2.58 14.60 -6.14
N PRO A 21 3.82 15.14 -6.15
CA PRO A 21 4.92 14.53 -6.91
C PRO A 21 5.43 13.25 -6.25
N LEU A 22 5.78 12.26 -7.06
CA LEU A 22 6.45 11.03 -6.64
C LEU A 22 7.60 10.72 -7.63
N PRO A 23 8.76 11.40 -7.53
CA PRO A 23 9.87 11.23 -8.45
C PRO A 23 10.65 9.93 -8.18
N GLY A 24 11.27 9.38 -9.22
CA GLY A 24 12.19 8.24 -9.09
C GLY A 24 11.52 6.88 -8.94
N VAL A 25 10.27 6.74 -9.40
CA VAL A 25 9.53 5.48 -9.42
C VAL A 25 9.76 4.69 -10.71
N ASP A 26 9.61 3.37 -10.61
CA ASP A 26 9.68 2.47 -11.76
C ASP A 26 8.30 2.20 -12.39
N GLY A 27 7.24 2.33 -11.58
CA GLY A 27 5.87 2.14 -12.01
C GLY A 27 5.29 3.32 -12.78
N ASN A 28 4.18 3.06 -13.46
CA ASN A 28 3.42 4.05 -14.21
C ASN A 28 2.07 4.32 -13.55
N VAL A 29 1.51 5.50 -13.82
CA VAL A 29 0.14 5.82 -13.42
C VAL A 29 -0.83 4.93 -14.20
N ILE A 30 -1.81 4.35 -13.50
CA ILE A 30 -2.89 3.55 -14.09
C ILE A 30 -3.99 4.49 -14.57
N PRO A 31 -4.13 4.76 -15.89
CA PRO A 31 -4.99 5.83 -16.39
C PRO A 31 -6.47 5.60 -16.05
N GLU A 32 -6.95 4.36 -16.14
CA GLU A 32 -8.36 4.05 -15.89
C GLU A 32 -8.78 4.26 -14.44
N LEU A 33 -7.83 4.17 -13.49
CA LEU A 33 -8.10 4.49 -12.10
C LEU A 33 -8.14 6.01 -11.90
N VAL A 34 -7.22 6.76 -12.51
CA VAL A 34 -7.22 8.23 -12.41
C VAL A 34 -8.47 8.84 -13.04
N ASP A 35 -8.87 8.36 -14.22
CA ASP A 35 -10.06 8.85 -14.92
C ASP A 35 -11.33 8.58 -14.12
N ARG A 36 -11.39 7.45 -13.41
CA ARG A 36 -12.55 7.06 -12.61
C ARG A 36 -12.60 7.72 -11.23
N LEU A 37 -11.47 7.84 -10.56
CA LEU A 37 -11.40 8.39 -9.20
C LEU A 37 -11.45 9.92 -9.21
N GLN A 38 -11.02 10.56 -10.31
CA GLN A 38 -10.77 12.00 -10.36
C GLN A 38 -9.81 12.43 -9.23
N ARG A 39 -9.66 13.74 -8.99
CA ARG A 39 -8.83 14.22 -7.88
C ARG A 39 -9.54 13.95 -6.56
N CYS A 40 -8.84 13.37 -5.59
CA CYS A 40 -9.36 13.09 -4.25
C CYS A 40 -8.52 13.79 -3.17
N ASP A 41 -9.17 14.31 -2.14
CA ASP A 41 -8.48 14.92 -0.99
C ASP A 41 -7.94 13.88 0.00
N ARG A 42 -8.44 12.64 -0.07
CA ARG A 42 -8.08 11.54 0.83
C ARG A 42 -7.98 10.24 0.04
N ALA A 43 -6.95 9.46 0.32
CA ALA A 43 -6.78 8.12 -0.20
C ALA A 43 -6.58 7.15 0.97
N ILE A 44 -7.24 5.99 0.89
CA ILE A 44 -7.06 4.88 1.84
C ILE A 44 -6.57 3.69 1.05
N LEU A 45 -5.39 3.17 1.41
CA LEU A 45 -4.83 1.96 0.84
C LEU A 45 -5.00 0.82 1.84
N ILE A 46 -5.76 -0.21 1.45
CA ILE A 46 -5.93 -1.44 2.24
C ILE A 46 -5.17 -2.55 1.53
N ILE A 47 -4.22 -3.16 2.24
CA ILE A 47 -3.45 -4.31 1.75
C ILE A 47 -3.92 -5.54 2.54
N VAL A 48 -4.43 -6.54 1.83
CA VAL A 48 -4.84 -7.82 2.43
C VAL A 48 -3.75 -8.85 2.12
N ASP A 49 -3.13 -9.41 3.16
CA ASP A 49 -2.08 -10.40 2.98
C ASP A 49 -2.63 -11.65 2.26
N SER A 50 -1.84 -12.18 1.33
CA SER A 50 -2.09 -13.42 0.60
C SER A 50 -3.38 -13.44 -0.26
N LEU A 51 -4.06 -12.30 -0.45
CA LEU A 51 -5.22 -12.18 -1.35
C LEU A 51 -4.79 -11.87 -2.79
N GLY A 52 -4.55 -12.93 -3.58
CA GLY A 52 -4.27 -12.81 -5.02
C GLY A 52 -5.52 -12.59 -5.89
N TYR A 53 -5.33 -12.13 -7.13
CA TYR A 53 -6.42 -11.84 -8.08
C TYR A 53 -7.39 -13.03 -8.30
N LEU A 54 -6.87 -14.23 -8.52
CA LEU A 54 -7.71 -15.42 -8.74
C LEU A 54 -8.51 -15.79 -7.48
N THR A 55 -7.91 -15.63 -6.30
CA THR A 55 -8.59 -15.85 -5.02
C THR A 55 -9.69 -14.81 -4.81
N TYR A 56 -9.40 -13.53 -5.08
CA TYR A 56 -10.40 -12.47 -5.07
C TYR A 56 -11.58 -12.78 -5.99
N GLN A 57 -11.34 -13.20 -7.24
CA GLN A 57 -12.43 -13.55 -8.16
C GLN A 57 -13.34 -14.64 -7.61
N ARG A 58 -12.76 -15.71 -7.03
CA ARG A 58 -13.51 -16.82 -6.43
C ARG A 58 -14.33 -16.41 -5.21
N LEU A 59 -13.85 -15.44 -4.44
CA LEU A 59 -14.48 -15.00 -3.19
C LEU A 59 -15.35 -13.74 -3.37
N SER A 60 -15.32 -13.10 -4.55
CA SER A 60 -15.96 -11.81 -4.79
C SER A 60 -17.45 -11.78 -4.45
N SER A 61 -18.17 -12.87 -4.71
CA SER A 61 -19.59 -13.03 -4.34
C SER A 61 -19.83 -13.03 -2.83
N CYS A 62 -18.84 -13.41 -2.04
CA CYS A 62 -18.87 -13.42 -0.57
C CYS A 62 -18.36 -12.10 0.04
N MET A 63 -17.94 -11.13 -0.77
CA MET A 63 -17.42 -9.84 -0.32
C MET A 63 -18.31 -8.67 -0.80
N PRO A 64 -19.58 -8.60 -0.37
CA PRO A 64 -20.58 -7.67 -0.93
C PRO A 64 -20.26 -6.19 -0.68
N HIS A 65 -19.32 -5.89 0.23
CA HIS A 65 -18.85 -4.55 0.56
C HIS A 65 -17.65 -4.11 -0.29
N VAL A 66 -16.95 -5.02 -0.96
CA VAL A 66 -15.84 -4.69 -1.86
C VAL A 66 -16.40 -4.43 -3.25
N ARG A 67 -16.63 -3.14 -3.56
CA ARG A 67 -17.21 -2.68 -4.84
C ARG A 67 -16.26 -1.69 -5.51
N GLY A 68 -16.25 -1.65 -6.84
CA GLY A 68 -15.49 -0.65 -7.59
C GLY A 68 -14.85 -1.19 -8.86
N ALA A 69 -13.71 -0.61 -9.22
CA ALA A 69 -12.87 -1.09 -10.30
C ALA A 69 -12.07 -2.31 -9.84
N THR A 70 -12.03 -3.37 -10.66
CA THR A 70 -11.08 -4.46 -10.46
C THR A 70 -10.04 -4.39 -11.56
N ILE A 71 -8.78 -4.16 -11.17
CA ILE A 71 -7.63 -4.20 -12.06
C ILE A 71 -6.73 -5.39 -11.69
N ARG A 72 -6.02 -5.93 -12.68
CA ARG A 72 -5.09 -7.02 -12.46
C ARG A 72 -3.67 -6.47 -12.35
N CYS A 73 -3.08 -6.57 -11.17
CA CYS A 73 -1.68 -6.23 -10.93
C CYS A 73 -0.83 -7.49 -10.78
N ARG A 74 0.33 -7.51 -11.45
CA ARG A 74 1.37 -8.53 -11.28
C ARG A 74 2.14 -8.29 -10.00
N ALA A 75 2.34 -9.33 -9.21
CA ALA A 75 3.27 -9.30 -8.07
C ALA A 75 4.72 -9.18 -8.57
N VAL A 76 5.52 -8.35 -7.90
CA VAL A 76 6.94 -8.12 -8.23
C VAL A 76 7.90 -8.79 -7.24
N ALA A 77 7.34 -9.36 -6.17
CA ALA A 77 8.05 -10.13 -5.16
C ALA A 77 7.14 -11.26 -4.66
N ASN A 78 7.74 -12.33 -4.14
CA ASN A 78 7.08 -13.49 -3.56
C ASN A 78 7.10 -13.49 -2.02
N HIS A 79 7.51 -12.38 -1.40
CA HIS A 79 7.53 -12.17 0.05
C HIS A 79 6.83 -10.86 0.41
N THR A 80 6.18 -10.83 1.57
CA THR A 80 5.31 -9.73 2.02
C THR A 80 6.06 -8.40 2.10
N THR A 81 7.21 -8.33 2.76
CA THR A 81 7.97 -7.09 2.95
C THR A 81 8.38 -6.41 1.64
N PRO A 82 9.10 -7.08 0.70
CA PRO A 82 9.44 -6.46 -0.57
C PRO A 82 8.20 -6.14 -1.42
N ALA A 83 7.14 -6.95 -1.37
CA ALA A 83 5.90 -6.65 -2.09
C ALA A 83 5.23 -5.36 -1.58
N ILE A 84 5.09 -5.20 -0.27
CA ILE A 84 4.54 -3.98 0.35
C ILE A 84 5.45 -2.78 0.06
N ALA A 85 6.76 -2.95 0.17
CA ALA A 85 7.71 -1.89 -0.18
C ALA A 85 7.56 -1.44 -1.64
N SER A 86 7.36 -2.36 -2.57
CA SER A 86 7.08 -2.01 -3.98
C SER A 86 5.74 -1.31 -4.17
N ILE A 87 4.69 -1.72 -3.45
CA ILE A 87 3.39 -1.03 -3.46
C ILE A 87 3.51 0.42 -2.98
N LEU A 88 4.25 0.64 -1.88
CA LEU A 88 4.35 1.94 -1.23
C LEU A 88 5.35 2.88 -1.89
N SER A 89 6.44 2.37 -2.46
CA SER A 89 7.47 3.18 -3.14
C SER A 89 7.17 3.42 -4.62
N GLY A 90 6.47 2.49 -5.27
CA GLY A 90 6.35 2.48 -6.73
C GLY A 90 7.61 1.99 -7.45
N CYS A 91 8.51 1.31 -6.73
CA CYS A 91 9.78 0.81 -7.24
C CYS A 91 9.84 -0.72 -7.17
N TYR A 92 10.65 -1.35 -8.01
CA TYR A 92 10.94 -2.78 -7.92
C TYR A 92 11.88 -3.10 -6.73
N PRO A 93 11.95 -4.35 -6.26
CA PRO A 93 12.84 -4.75 -5.17
C PRO A 93 14.32 -4.39 -5.39
N HIS A 94 14.80 -4.46 -6.63
CA HIS A 94 16.18 -4.10 -6.96
C HIS A 94 16.44 -2.58 -6.91
N THR A 95 15.40 -1.77 -7.04
CA THR A 95 15.48 -0.29 -6.99
C THR A 95 15.36 0.21 -5.55
N HIS A 96 14.38 -0.27 -4.78
CA HIS A 96 14.19 0.20 -3.40
C HIS A 96 15.06 -0.51 -2.36
N GLY A 97 15.57 -1.71 -2.65
CA GLY A 97 16.50 -2.44 -1.79
C GLY A 97 15.93 -2.95 -0.46
N ILE A 98 14.61 -2.92 -0.29
CA ILE A 98 13.92 -3.33 0.96
C ILE A 98 13.51 -4.80 0.82
N LEU A 99 14.25 -5.70 1.46
CA LEU A 99 13.97 -7.14 1.45
C LEU A 99 13.45 -7.64 2.80
N THR A 100 13.78 -6.91 3.87
CA THR A 100 13.42 -7.17 5.26
C THR A 100 12.91 -5.91 5.94
N THR A 101 12.25 -6.06 7.09
CA THR A 101 11.75 -4.91 7.86
C THR A 101 12.87 -3.98 8.34
N ALA A 102 14.08 -4.50 8.54
CA ALA A 102 15.23 -3.70 8.95
C ALA A 102 15.68 -2.72 7.84
N ASP A 103 15.53 -3.10 6.57
CA ASP A 103 15.94 -2.29 5.42
C ASP A 103 15.07 -1.03 5.26
N VAL A 104 13.85 -1.03 5.81
CA VAL A 104 12.98 0.16 5.83
C VAL A 104 13.66 1.32 6.54
N LEU A 105 14.41 1.05 7.61
CA LEU A 105 15.09 2.07 8.42
C LEU A 105 16.17 2.80 7.62
N THR A 106 16.85 2.10 6.71
CA THR A 106 18.02 2.60 5.98
C THR A 106 17.73 2.96 4.53
N SER A 107 16.57 2.57 3.98
CA SER A 107 16.22 2.90 2.60
C SER A 107 16.13 4.41 2.39
N SER A 108 16.74 4.86 1.29
CA SER A 108 16.69 6.23 0.79
C SER A 108 15.49 6.50 -0.12
N ILE A 109 14.79 5.45 -0.56
CA ILE A 109 13.57 5.56 -1.36
C ILE A 109 12.40 5.83 -0.43
N LYS A 110 11.77 6.98 -0.64
CA LYS A 110 10.60 7.41 0.15
C LYS A 110 9.34 6.74 -0.38
N SER A 111 8.55 6.24 0.56
CA SER A 111 7.19 5.77 0.31
C SER A 111 6.25 6.92 -0.06
N ILE A 112 5.09 6.57 -0.61
CA ILE A 112 3.98 7.49 -0.87
C ILE A 112 3.51 8.21 0.40
N LEU A 113 3.63 7.56 1.57
CA LEU A 113 3.26 8.13 2.87
C LEU A 113 4.22 9.26 3.27
N GLU A 114 5.53 9.00 3.19
CA GLU A 114 6.56 10.02 3.43
C GLU A 114 6.40 11.21 2.47
N ARG A 115 6.18 10.94 1.18
CA ARG A 115 5.98 12.00 0.18
C ARG A 115 4.72 12.82 0.42
N ALA A 116 3.67 12.19 0.91
CA ALA A 116 2.45 12.90 1.29
C ALA A 116 2.74 13.90 2.43
N GLU A 117 3.47 13.50 3.47
CA GLU A 117 3.83 14.38 4.59
C GLU A 117 4.72 15.55 4.15
N GLU A 118 5.71 15.30 3.28
CA GLU A 118 6.55 16.36 2.69
C GLU A 118 5.73 17.40 1.91
N CYS A 119 4.58 16.99 1.37
CA CYS A 119 3.66 17.86 0.65
C CYS A 119 2.55 18.44 1.55
N GLY A 120 2.65 18.27 2.88
CA GLY A 120 1.67 18.78 3.84
C GLY A 120 0.39 17.96 3.94
N ILE A 121 0.36 16.74 3.40
CA ILE A 121 -0.77 15.81 3.53
C ILE A 121 -0.48 14.87 4.69
N ARG A 122 -1.35 14.88 5.70
CA ARG A 122 -1.27 13.97 6.84
C ARG A 122 -1.34 12.51 6.37
N SER A 123 -0.35 11.71 6.73
CA SER A 123 -0.29 10.28 6.38
C SER A 123 -0.40 9.44 7.64
N ALA A 124 -0.85 8.18 7.51
CA ALA A 124 -0.88 7.24 8.62
C ALA A 124 -0.78 5.79 8.13
N VAL A 125 -0.32 4.89 9.01
CA VAL A 125 -0.30 3.46 8.76
C VAL A 125 -0.70 2.66 10.01
N VAL A 126 -1.49 1.60 9.79
CA VAL A 126 -1.78 0.57 10.77
C VAL A 126 -1.34 -0.76 10.20
N ILE A 127 -0.38 -1.42 10.86
CA ILE A 127 0.26 -2.64 10.39
C ILE A 127 0.76 -3.45 11.60
N GLU A 128 1.34 -4.63 11.37
CA GLU A 128 1.99 -5.39 12.44
C GLU A 128 3.07 -4.57 13.18
N SER A 129 3.27 -4.86 14.47
CA SER A 129 4.07 -4.04 15.38
C SER A 129 5.50 -3.72 14.93
N LYS A 130 6.22 -4.64 14.31
CA LYS A 130 7.60 -4.41 13.82
C LYS A 130 7.60 -3.49 12.61
N GLY A 131 6.70 -3.71 11.66
CA GLY A 131 6.49 -2.84 10.50
C GLY A 131 6.10 -1.44 10.94
N ALA A 132 5.21 -1.32 11.93
CA ALA A 132 4.83 -0.03 12.49
C ALA A 132 6.03 0.67 13.15
N ALA A 133 6.84 -0.05 13.92
CA ALA A 133 8.06 0.49 14.52
C ALA A 133 9.05 0.99 13.47
N ALA A 134 9.20 0.29 12.34
CA ALA A 134 10.05 0.73 11.23
C ALA A 134 9.49 2.00 10.56
N MET A 135 8.19 2.02 10.26
CA MET A 135 7.51 3.16 9.63
C MET A 135 7.48 4.40 10.53
N LYS A 136 7.51 4.24 11.86
CA LYS A 136 7.58 5.36 12.81
C LYS A 136 8.85 6.21 12.67
N THR A 137 9.88 5.70 11.99
CA THR A 137 11.07 6.49 11.64
C THR A 137 10.90 7.33 10.37
N LYS A 138 9.79 7.13 9.66
CA LYS A 138 9.51 7.70 8.34
C LYS A 138 8.29 8.62 8.34
N ILE A 139 7.26 8.30 9.12
CA ILE A 139 6.02 9.07 9.28
C ILE A 139 5.59 9.15 10.74
N ASP A 140 4.86 10.20 11.10
CA ASP A 140 4.48 10.45 12.50
C ASP A 140 3.43 9.45 13.03
N LEU A 141 2.46 9.09 12.20
CA LEU A 141 1.31 8.28 12.60
C LEU A 141 1.48 6.83 12.15
N SER A 142 2.11 6.04 13.01
CA SER A 142 2.31 4.62 12.79
C SER A 142 1.85 3.82 14.01
N LEU A 143 0.81 2.99 13.83
CA LEU A 143 0.26 2.13 14.88
C LEU A 143 0.51 0.65 14.59
N GLY A 144 1.06 -0.02 15.60
CA GLY A 144 1.36 -1.45 15.57
C GLY A 144 0.25 -2.30 16.18
N VAL A 145 -0.19 -3.32 15.45
CA VAL A 145 -1.03 -4.39 16.00
C VAL A 145 -0.13 -5.60 16.29
N PRO A 146 -0.09 -6.10 17.55
CA PRO A 146 0.68 -7.29 17.88
C PRO A 146 0.21 -8.51 17.08
N ASP A 147 1.15 -9.35 16.66
CA ASP A 147 0.85 -10.62 16.02
C ASP A 147 -0.09 -11.46 16.90
N SER A 148 -1.09 -12.05 16.27
CA SER A 148 -2.06 -12.94 16.91
C SER A 148 -2.25 -14.19 16.08
N ARG A 149 -2.47 -15.32 16.74
CA ARG A 149 -2.92 -16.56 16.07
C ARG A 149 -4.41 -16.52 15.76
N ASP A 150 -5.16 -15.63 16.43
CA ASP A 150 -6.56 -15.38 16.12
C ASP A 150 -6.64 -14.26 15.08
N ILE A 151 -6.87 -14.66 13.83
CA ILE A 151 -6.94 -13.73 12.70
C ILE A 151 -8.16 -12.80 12.79
N LEU A 152 -9.27 -13.25 13.39
CA LEU A 152 -10.46 -12.41 13.54
C LEU A 152 -10.23 -11.31 14.57
N ASP A 153 -9.56 -11.63 15.67
CA ASP A 153 -9.10 -10.63 16.65
C ASP A 153 -8.06 -9.67 16.04
N TYR A 154 -7.11 -10.19 15.26
CA TYR A 154 -6.12 -9.36 14.57
C TYR A 154 -6.79 -8.36 13.62
N ASP A 155 -7.69 -8.82 12.75
CA ASP A 155 -8.42 -7.97 11.80
C ASP A 155 -9.32 -6.95 12.52
N ALA A 156 -9.96 -7.35 13.62
CA ALA A 156 -10.76 -6.45 14.44
C ALA A 156 -9.91 -5.31 15.05
N LYS A 157 -8.68 -5.61 15.49
CA LYS A 157 -7.73 -4.61 16.00
C LYS A 157 -7.21 -3.70 14.90
N ILE A 158 -6.81 -4.25 13.74
CA ILE A 158 -6.40 -3.46 12.56
C ILE A 158 -7.49 -2.46 12.20
N ARG A 159 -8.74 -2.94 12.08
CA ARG A 159 -9.90 -2.09 11.78
C ARG A 159 -10.09 -1.00 12.84
N LYS A 160 -10.09 -1.38 14.13
CA LYS A 160 -10.29 -0.42 15.22
C LYS A 160 -9.24 0.69 15.18
N TYR A 161 -7.96 0.31 15.10
CA TYR A 161 -6.85 1.27 15.12
C TYR A 161 -6.85 2.16 13.88
N SER A 162 -7.31 1.64 12.74
CA SER A 162 -7.44 2.42 11.50
C SER A 162 -8.55 3.47 11.55
N ILE A 163 -9.60 3.23 12.35
CA ILE A 163 -10.70 4.19 12.56
C ILE A 163 -10.32 5.27 13.58
N ASP A 164 -9.47 4.93 14.55
CA ASP A 164 -9.11 5.82 15.66
C ASP A 164 -8.00 6.85 15.30
N LEU A 165 -7.43 6.82 14.08
CA LEU A 165 -6.33 7.69 13.59
C LEU A 165 -6.78 8.96 12.87
#